data_AF-A0A2A4RSL7-F1
#
_entry.id   AF-A0A2A4RSL7-F1
#
_cell.length_a   1.000
_cell.length_b   1.000
_cell.length_c   1.000
_cell.angle_alpha   90.00
_cell.angle_beta   90.00
_cell.angle_gamma   90.00
#
_symmetry.space_group_name_H-M   'P 1'
#
loop_
_entity.id
_entity.type
_entity.pdbx_description
1 polymer ?
#
loop_
_entity_poly.entity_id
_entity_poly.type
_entity_poly.pdbx_seq_one_letter_code
_entity_poly.pdbx_strand_id
1 'polypeptide(L)'
;MRRLSKLILALLWLSFSVAGVSAELSKAALVSTLMQQSGMDAQIELIPAQVKAGIRDSARQGAPMDVVIQDKLVAALDTQSLNQSVQAYMAEEMAADEMQQVLAWLESPLGERVVAMEVNASQPDTMLKMFTVFETERDRPGRLARIHRIDEAVLSKE
;
A
#
# COMPACT_ATOMS: atom_id res chain seq x y z
N MET A 1 19.41 35.74 -46.00
CA MET A 1 18.41 35.90 -44.92
C MET A 1 17.32 34.82 -44.91
N ARG A 2 16.63 34.48 -46.02
CA ARG A 2 15.59 33.41 -46.06
C ARG A 2 16.07 32.00 -45.66
N ARG A 3 17.35 31.63 -45.90
CA ARG A 3 17.90 30.32 -45.50
C ARG A 3 18.32 30.25 -44.02
N LEU A 4 18.81 31.36 -43.46
CA LEU A 4 19.10 31.48 -42.03
C LEU A 4 17.82 31.42 -41.18
N SER A 5 16.76 32.08 -41.65
CA SER A 5 15.46 32.09 -40.96
C SER A 5 14.77 30.71 -40.92
N LYS A 6 15.00 29.86 -41.95
CA LYS A 6 14.52 28.47 -41.95
C LYS A 6 15.32 27.53 -41.03
N LEU A 7 16.62 27.77 -40.85
CA LEU A 7 17.46 27.02 -39.90
C LEU A 7 17.11 27.35 -38.44
N ILE A 8 16.85 28.63 -38.15
CA ILE A 8 16.43 29.06 -36.81
C ILE A 8 15.05 28.50 -36.45
N LEU A 9 14.10 28.44 -37.40
CA LEU A 9 12.78 27.86 -37.16
C LEU A 9 12.83 26.33 -36.93
N ALA A 10 13.73 25.62 -37.61
CA ALA A 10 13.92 24.18 -37.43
C ALA A 10 14.60 23.83 -36.09
N LEU A 11 15.52 24.68 -35.61
CA LEU A 11 16.14 24.55 -34.29
C LEU A 11 15.17 24.87 -33.14
N LEU A 12 14.24 25.80 -33.34
CA LEU A 12 13.17 26.11 -32.39
C LEU A 12 12.10 25.02 -32.27
N TRP A 13 11.93 24.19 -33.31
CA TRP A 13 11.03 23.03 -33.25
C TRP A 13 11.65 21.82 -32.54
N LEU A 14 12.98 21.67 -32.58
CA LEU A 14 13.67 20.54 -31.95
C LEU A 14 13.75 20.66 -30.42
N SER A 15 13.68 21.88 -29.87
CA SER A 15 13.77 22.13 -28.43
C SER A 15 12.47 21.90 -27.65
N PHE A 16 11.33 21.69 -28.33
CA PHE A 16 10.04 21.51 -27.66
C PHE A 16 9.68 20.05 -27.31
N SER A 17 10.46 19.06 -27.77
CA SER A 17 10.13 17.63 -27.56
C SER A 17 10.77 16.96 -26.33
N VAL A 18 11.59 17.67 -25.54
CA VAL A 18 12.35 17.03 -24.43
C VAL A 18 11.66 17.14 -23.07
N ALA A 19 10.58 17.93 -22.95
CA ALA A 19 9.94 18.19 -21.65
C ALA A 19 9.10 17.02 -21.07
N GLY A 20 8.80 15.97 -21.86
CA GLY A 20 7.93 14.87 -21.41
C GLY A 20 8.60 13.82 -20.52
N VAL A 21 9.88 13.55 -20.70
CA VAL A 21 10.55 12.39 -20.07
C VAL A 21 10.98 12.67 -18.61
N SER A 22 11.18 13.94 -18.24
CA SER A 22 11.64 14.29 -16.89
C SER A 22 10.53 14.19 -15.82
N ALA A 23 9.26 14.28 -16.20
CA ALA A 23 8.13 14.24 -15.28
C ALA A 23 7.77 12.81 -14.85
N GLU A 24 7.77 11.84 -15.77
CA GLU A 24 7.50 10.43 -15.46
C GLU A 24 8.58 9.82 -14.54
N LEU A 25 9.86 10.11 -14.81
CA LEU A 25 10.96 9.62 -13.97
C LEU A 25 10.85 10.16 -12.53
N SER A 26 10.30 11.37 -12.36
CA SER A 26 10.07 11.98 -11.06
C SER A 26 8.90 11.33 -10.32
N LYS A 27 7.83 10.98 -11.03
CA LYS A 27 6.63 10.35 -10.45
C LYS A 27 6.94 8.92 -9.99
N ALA A 28 7.67 8.16 -10.81
CA ALA A 28 8.12 6.82 -10.44
C ALA A 28 9.01 6.84 -9.17
N ALA A 29 9.91 7.82 -9.06
CA ALA A 29 10.72 7.99 -7.85
C ALA A 29 9.85 8.33 -6.62
N LEU A 30 8.87 9.24 -6.76
CA LEU A 30 7.93 9.58 -5.68
C LEU A 30 7.14 8.36 -5.22
N VAL A 31 6.65 7.53 -6.13
CA VAL A 31 5.94 6.28 -5.80
C VAL A 31 6.85 5.34 -5.02
N SER A 32 8.08 5.11 -5.50
CA SER A 32 9.04 4.25 -4.80
C SER A 32 9.35 4.76 -3.40
N THR A 33 9.54 6.07 -3.22
CA THR A 33 9.77 6.66 -1.90
C THR A 33 8.53 6.53 -1.00
N LEU A 34 7.34 6.74 -1.57
CA LEU A 34 6.09 6.66 -0.82
C LEU A 34 5.83 5.23 -0.33
N MET A 35 6.06 4.22 -1.16
CA MET A 35 5.95 2.80 -0.74
C MET A 35 6.91 2.45 0.39
N GLN A 36 8.15 2.95 0.30
CA GLN A 36 9.16 2.72 1.32
C GLN A 36 8.80 3.42 2.64
N GLN A 37 8.50 4.73 2.60
CA GLN A 37 8.25 5.52 3.80
C GLN A 37 6.92 5.21 4.49
N SER A 38 5.91 4.75 3.75
CA SER A 38 4.64 4.29 4.33
C SER A 38 4.74 2.89 4.98
N GLY A 39 5.87 2.19 4.81
CA GLY A 39 6.02 0.81 5.27
C GLY A 39 5.26 -0.21 4.42
N MET A 40 4.75 0.19 3.24
CA MET A 40 3.96 -0.66 2.36
C MET A 40 4.81 -1.77 1.73
N ASP A 41 6.09 -1.52 1.44
CA ASP A 41 7.04 -2.56 1.00
C ASP A 41 7.07 -3.72 2.01
N ALA A 42 7.26 -3.40 3.28
CA ALA A 42 7.31 -4.39 4.36
C ALA A 42 5.99 -5.15 4.51
N GLN A 43 4.85 -4.50 4.27
CA GLN A 43 3.54 -5.15 4.33
C GLN A 43 3.32 -6.11 3.16
N ILE A 44 3.69 -5.72 1.93
CA ILE A 44 3.55 -6.55 0.73
C ILE A 44 4.41 -7.81 0.82
N GLU A 45 5.62 -7.70 1.37
CA GLU A 45 6.51 -8.83 1.61
C GLU A 45 5.89 -9.93 2.50
N LEU A 46 4.95 -9.57 3.39
CA LEU A 46 4.33 -10.49 4.32
C LEU A 46 3.12 -11.24 3.73
N ILE A 47 2.46 -10.69 2.70
CA ILE A 47 1.23 -11.25 2.11
C ILE A 47 1.39 -12.73 1.72
N PRO A 48 2.45 -13.17 1.01
CA PRO A 48 2.55 -14.55 0.56
C PRO A 48 2.69 -15.53 1.73
N ALA A 49 3.40 -15.12 2.79
CA ALA A 49 3.55 -15.93 4.00
C ALA A 49 2.22 -16.06 4.77
N GLN A 50 1.45 -14.97 4.86
CA GLN A 50 0.13 -14.96 5.49
C GLN A 50 -0.86 -15.87 4.75
N VAL A 51 -0.90 -15.81 3.42
CA VAL A 51 -1.76 -16.68 2.62
C VAL A 51 -1.38 -18.16 2.79
N LYS A 52 -0.08 -18.49 2.78
CA LYS A 52 0.40 -19.86 3.05
C LYS A 52 -0.01 -20.35 4.45
N ALA A 53 0.03 -19.47 5.45
CA ALA A 53 -0.43 -19.80 6.81
C ALA A 53 -1.93 -20.09 6.83
N GLY A 54 -2.76 -19.24 6.20
CA GLY A 54 -4.21 -19.45 6.11
C GLY A 54 -4.61 -20.74 5.40
N ILE A 55 -3.91 -21.12 4.32
CA ILE A 55 -4.14 -22.41 3.64
C ILE A 55 -3.83 -23.58 4.57
N ARG A 56 -2.71 -23.51 5.32
CA ARG A 56 -2.32 -24.56 6.28
C ARG A 56 -3.34 -24.68 7.42
N ASP A 57 -3.84 -23.56 7.93
CA ASP A 57 -4.81 -23.56 9.02
C ASP A 57 -6.18 -24.06 8.56
N SER A 58 -6.60 -23.73 7.34
CA SER A 58 -7.82 -24.28 6.73
C SER A 58 -7.76 -25.81 6.59
N ALA A 59 -6.60 -26.34 6.15
CA ALA A 59 -6.38 -27.78 6.06
C ALA A 59 -6.46 -28.47 7.44
N ARG A 60 -5.90 -27.85 8.49
CA ARG A 60 -5.99 -28.35 9.88
C ARG A 60 -7.43 -28.37 10.40
N GLN A 61 -8.28 -27.45 9.92
CA GLN A 61 -9.70 -27.36 10.26
C GLN A 61 -10.58 -28.30 9.41
N GLY A 62 -9.99 -29.17 8.58
CA GLY A 62 -10.73 -30.13 7.76
C GLY A 62 -11.25 -29.57 6.45
N ALA A 63 -10.81 -28.38 6.03
CA ALA A 63 -11.12 -27.76 4.75
C ALA A 63 -9.85 -27.60 3.88
N PRO A 64 -9.24 -28.71 3.42
CA PRO A 64 -8.04 -28.64 2.59
C PRO A 64 -8.36 -28.04 1.21
N MET A 65 -7.48 -27.18 0.74
CA MET A 65 -7.50 -26.67 -0.63
C MET A 65 -6.82 -27.69 -1.57
N ASP A 66 -7.31 -27.78 -2.81
CA ASP A 66 -6.63 -28.55 -3.85
C ASP A 66 -5.20 -28.03 -4.08
N VAL A 67 -4.24 -28.94 -4.22
CA VAL A 67 -2.80 -28.60 -4.31
C VAL A 67 -2.50 -27.76 -5.56
N VAL A 68 -3.17 -28.02 -6.69
CA VAL A 68 -2.98 -27.24 -7.91
C VAL A 68 -3.52 -25.81 -7.73
N ILE A 69 -4.62 -25.66 -6.98
CA ILE A 69 -5.16 -24.34 -6.64
C ILE A 69 -4.20 -23.61 -5.69
N GLN A 70 -3.68 -24.29 -4.67
CA GLN A 70 -2.71 -23.72 -3.73
C GLN A 70 -1.47 -23.20 -4.45
N ASP A 71 -0.88 -24.01 -5.33
CA ASP A 71 0.34 -23.63 -6.06
C ASP A 71 0.11 -22.42 -6.95
N LYS A 72 -1.02 -22.36 -7.66
CA LYS A 72 -1.40 -21.20 -8.48
C LYS A 72 -1.61 -19.95 -7.65
N LEU A 73 -2.28 -20.06 -6.50
CA LEU A 73 -2.52 -18.94 -5.60
C LEU A 73 -1.21 -18.38 -5.04
N VAL A 74 -0.32 -19.26 -4.58
CA VAL A 74 1.00 -18.86 -4.07
C VAL A 74 1.84 -18.22 -5.17
N ALA A 75 1.82 -18.77 -6.39
CA ALA A 75 2.56 -18.21 -7.52
C ALA A 75 2.01 -16.84 -7.97
N ALA A 76 0.71 -16.62 -7.86
CA ALA A 76 0.08 -15.33 -8.17
C ALA A 76 0.45 -14.22 -7.16
N LEU A 77 0.90 -14.60 -5.95
CA LEU A 77 1.33 -13.69 -4.90
C LEU A 77 2.85 -13.46 -4.91
N ASP A 78 3.46 -13.48 -6.10
CA ASP A 78 4.86 -13.08 -6.25
C ASP A 78 5.04 -11.62 -5.78
N THR A 79 5.93 -11.41 -4.81
CA THR A 79 6.15 -10.09 -4.18
C THR A 79 6.56 -9.03 -5.19
N GLN A 80 7.37 -9.40 -6.20
CA GLN A 80 7.78 -8.46 -7.24
C GLN A 80 6.57 -8.01 -8.07
N SER A 81 5.73 -8.95 -8.49
CA SER A 81 4.51 -8.67 -9.26
C SER A 81 3.50 -7.83 -8.47
N LEU A 82 3.36 -8.12 -7.17
CA LEU A 82 2.53 -7.33 -6.25
C LEU A 82 3.04 -5.89 -6.13
N ASN A 83 4.34 -5.72 -5.87
CA ASN A 83 4.97 -4.40 -5.79
C ASN A 83 4.78 -3.61 -7.09
N GLN A 84 5.03 -4.23 -8.24
CA GLN A 84 4.84 -3.58 -9.54
C GLN A 84 3.37 -3.15 -9.77
N SER A 85 2.41 -3.98 -9.36
CA SER A 85 0.99 -3.66 -9.48
C SER A 85 0.59 -2.46 -8.61
N VAL A 86 1.08 -2.42 -7.37
CA VAL A 86 0.85 -1.28 -6.46
C VAL A 86 1.53 -0.02 -6.98
N GLN A 87 2.77 -0.12 -7.47
CA GLN A 87 3.48 1.01 -8.08
C GLN A 87 2.73 1.58 -9.27
N ALA A 88 2.25 0.72 -10.17
CA ALA A 88 1.48 1.13 -11.34
C ALA A 88 0.19 1.84 -10.93
N TYR A 89 -0.55 1.28 -9.97
CA TYR A 89 -1.78 1.88 -9.45
C TYR A 89 -1.53 3.26 -8.82
N MET A 90 -0.51 3.39 -7.97
CA MET A 90 -0.16 4.68 -7.36
C MET A 90 0.31 5.72 -8.40
N ALA A 91 1.06 5.27 -9.41
CA ALA A 91 1.49 6.12 -10.51
C ALA A 91 0.33 6.57 -11.40
N GLU A 92 -0.76 5.81 -11.48
CA GLU A 92 -1.98 6.17 -12.22
C GLU A 92 -2.86 7.12 -11.40
N GLU A 93 -3.13 6.78 -10.14
CA GLU A 93 -4.20 7.38 -9.35
C GLU A 93 -3.80 8.63 -8.56
N MET A 94 -2.52 8.81 -8.23
CA MET A 94 -2.09 9.94 -7.41
C MET A 94 -1.41 11.03 -8.24
N ALA A 95 -1.71 12.29 -7.95
CA ALA A 95 -0.94 13.41 -8.50
C ALA A 95 0.40 13.56 -7.77
N ALA A 96 1.40 14.15 -8.45
CA ALA A 96 2.75 14.26 -7.89
C ALA A 96 2.81 15.18 -6.65
N ASP A 97 2.00 16.23 -6.62
CA ASP A 97 1.86 17.15 -5.49
C ASP A 97 1.15 16.49 -4.30
N GLU A 98 0.19 15.59 -4.54
CA GLU A 98 -0.42 14.77 -3.49
C GLU A 98 0.60 13.81 -2.88
N MET A 99 1.39 13.13 -3.71
CA MET A 99 2.47 12.24 -3.23
C MET A 99 3.46 13.01 -2.34
N GLN A 100 3.85 14.23 -2.74
CA GLN A 100 4.76 15.08 -1.97
C GLN A 100 4.15 15.52 -0.63
N GLN A 101 2.86 15.85 -0.60
CA GLN A 101 2.17 16.20 0.65
C GLN A 101 2.11 15.01 1.62
N VAL A 102 1.83 13.81 1.11
CA VAL A 102 1.81 12.60 1.94
C VAL A 102 3.22 12.28 2.47
N LEU A 103 4.25 12.37 1.62
CA LEU A 103 5.64 12.21 2.05
C LEU A 103 6.01 13.18 3.17
N ALA A 104 5.69 14.46 3.01
CA ALA A 104 5.96 15.47 4.04
C ALA A 104 5.23 15.16 5.37
N TRP A 105 4.04 14.55 5.32
CA TRP A 105 3.35 14.10 6.52
C TRP A 105 3.98 12.85 7.13
N LEU A 106 4.40 11.87 6.32
CA LEU A 106 5.09 10.65 6.76
C LEU A 106 6.41 10.97 7.46
N GLU A 107 7.12 12.01 7.01
CA GLU A 107 8.35 12.52 7.60
C GLU A 107 8.12 13.32 8.90
N SER A 108 6.87 13.56 9.29
CA SER A 108 6.58 14.20 10.57
C SER A 108 6.78 13.23 11.74
N PRO A 109 7.07 13.71 12.97
CA PRO A 109 7.18 12.84 14.15
C PRO A 109 5.93 12.01 14.45
N LEU A 110 4.75 12.46 14.01
CA LEU A 110 3.52 11.67 14.13
C LEU A 110 3.46 10.60 13.04
N GLY A 111 3.77 10.96 11.79
CA GLY A 111 3.82 10.03 10.65
C GLY A 111 4.75 8.86 10.91
N GLU A 112 5.99 9.11 11.32
CA GLU A 112 6.97 8.08 11.67
C GLU A 112 6.46 7.12 12.75
N ARG A 113 5.78 7.66 13.79
CA ARG A 113 5.19 6.85 14.86
C ARG A 113 4.03 6.00 14.35
N VAL A 114 3.19 6.53 13.48
CA VAL A 114 2.08 5.78 12.87
C VAL A 114 2.63 4.65 12.02
N VAL A 115 3.58 4.92 11.12
CA VAL A 115 4.21 3.88 10.28
C VAL A 115 4.86 2.80 11.13
N ALA A 116 5.60 3.17 12.17
CA ALA A 116 6.21 2.19 13.08
C ALA A 116 5.16 1.30 13.77
N MET A 117 4.02 1.88 14.18
CA MET A 117 2.91 1.11 14.75
C MET A 117 2.25 0.20 13.72
N GLU A 118 2.05 0.66 12.49
CA GLU A 118 1.47 -0.13 11.40
C GLU A 118 2.37 -1.31 11.01
N VAL A 119 3.67 -1.06 10.79
CA VAL A 119 4.64 -2.11 10.48
C VAL A 119 4.70 -3.15 11.60
N ASN A 120 4.65 -2.73 12.87
CA ASN A 120 4.61 -3.63 14.01
C ASN A 120 3.27 -4.39 14.09
N ALA A 121 2.15 -3.75 13.75
CA ALA A 121 0.82 -4.38 13.73
C ALA A 121 0.72 -5.47 12.65
N SER A 122 1.38 -5.27 11.51
CA SER A 122 1.42 -6.22 10.39
C SER A 122 2.33 -7.43 10.64
N GLN A 123 3.13 -7.43 11.72
CA GLN A 123 3.97 -8.58 12.06
C GLN A 123 3.12 -9.81 12.42
N PRO A 124 3.51 -11.03 12.01
CA PRO A 124 2.75 -12.25 12.28
C PRO A 124 2.37 -12.45 13.75
N ASP A 125 3.30 -12.18 14.69
CA ASP A 125 3.07 -12.33 16.11
C ASP A 125 2.03 -11.33 16.65
N THR A 126 2.04 -10.09 16.14
CA THR A 126 1.08 -9.06 16.55
C THR A 126 -0.31 -9.37 15.99
N MET A 127 -0.38 -9.82 14.74
CA MET A 127 -1.64 -10.30 14.16
C MET A 127 -2.21 -11.50 14.91
N LEU A 128 -1.37 -12.47 15.30
CA LEU A 128 -1.83 -13.63 16.09
C LEU A 128 -2.40 -13.21 17.45
N LYS A 129 -1.77 -12.23 18.11
CA LYS A 129 -2.31 -11.63 19.33
C LYS A 129 -3.66 -10.97 19.07
N MET A 130 -3.79 -10.22 17.97
CA MET A 130 -5.05 -9.59 17.58
C MET A 130 -6.17 -10.62 17.33
N PHE A 131 -5.89 -11.70 16.61
CA PHE A 131 -6.84 -12.81 16.42
C PHE A 131 -7.23 -13.47 17.74
N THR A 132 -6.26 -13.68 18.63
CA THR A 132 -6.54 -14.26 19.96
C THR A 132 -7.45 -13.35 20.78
N VAL A 133 -7.17 -12.05 20.81
CA VAL A 133 -8.02 -11.06 21.49
C VAL A 133 -9.41 -11.05 20.84
N PHE A 134 -9.50 -11.06 19.52
CA PHE A 134 -10.78 -11.11 18.81
C PHE A 134 -11.61 -12.34 19.21
N GLU A 135 -11.03 -13.53 19.22
CA GLU A 135 -11.75 -14.75 19.65
C GLU A 135 -12.26 -14.63 21.09
N THR A 136 -11.46 -14.08 22.00
CA THR A 136 -11.90 -13.88 23.39
C THR A 136 -12.96 -12.80 23.56
N GLU A 137 -12.91 -11.75 22.73
CA GLU A 137 -13.83 -10.62 22.82
C GLU A 137 -15.11 -10.82 22.01
N ARG A 138 -15.10 -11.66 20.96
CA ARG A 138 -16.26 -11.94 20.09
C ARG A 138 -17.48 -12.32 20.90
N ASP A 139 -17.30 -13.21 21.85
CA ASP A 139 -18.38 -13.81 22.65
C ASP A 139 -18.55 -13.10 24.01
N ARG A 140 -17.89 -11.96 24.23
CA ARG A 140 -17.94 -11.24 25.50
C ARG A 140 -19.33 -10.65 25.74
N PRO A 141 -20.01 -10.98 26.87
CA PRO A 141 -21.32 -10.43 27.19
C PRO A 141 -21.33 -8.90 27.17
N GLY A 142 -22.38 -8.34 26.56
CA GLY A 142 -22.57 -6.90 26.44
C GLY A 142 -21.59 -6.17 25.53
N ARG A 143 -20.83 -6.87 24.66
CA ARG A 143 -19.93 -6.23 23.67
C ARG A 143 -20.68 -5.23 22.78
N LEU A 144 -21.79 -5.63 22.18
CA LEU A 144 -22.60 -4.74 21.34
C LEU A 144 -23.14 -3.54 22.13
N ALA A 145 -23.61 -3.77 23.35
CA ALA A 145 -24.06 -2.68 24.23
C ALA A 145 -22.93 -1.68 24.56
N ARG A 146 -21.68 -2.14 24.67
CA ARG A 146 -20.52 -1.23 24.84
C ARG A 146 -20.23 -0.43 23.57
N ILE A 147 -20.29 -1.06 22.39
CA ILE A 147 -20.11 -0.38 21.10
C ILE A 147 -21.19 0.69 20.92
N HIS A 148 -22.46 0.35 21.13
CA HIS A 148 -23.55 1.33 21.03
C HIS A 148 -23.37 2.52 21.97
N ARG A 149 -22.89 2.31 23.21
CA ARG A 149 -22.61 3.44 24.12
C ARG A 149 -21.46 4.33 23.63
N ILE A 150 -20.47 3.76 22.94
CA ILE A 150 -19.40 4.55 22.32
C ILE A 150 -19.96 5.37 21.16
N ASP A 151 -20.75 4.73 20.29
CA ASP A 151 -21.40 5.40 19.15
C ASP A 151 -22.29 6.56 19.63
N GLU A 152 -23.14 6.31 20.64
CA GLU A 152 -23.97 7.34 21.27
C GLU A 152 -23.12 8.49 21.82
N ALA A 153 -22.03 8.20 22.55
CA ALA A 153 -21.18 9.23 23.15
C ALA A 153 -20.35 10.03 22.14
N VAL A 154 -20.05 9.45 20.97
CA VAL A 154 -19.35 10.11 19.87
C VAL A 154 -20.31 10.98 19.07
N LEU A 155 -21.51 10.47 18.77
CA LEU A 155 -22.52 11.17 17.98
C LEU A 155 -23.30 12.22 18.78
N SER A 156 -23.41 12.10 20.11
CA SER A 156 -24.10 13.08 20.96
C SER A 156 -23.31 14.36 21.21
N LYS A 157 -22.14 14.53 20.59
CA LYS A 157 -21.27 15.71 20.72
C LYS A 157 -21.33 16.64 19.50
N GLU A 158 -22.20 16.36 18.55
CA GLU A 158 -22.64 17.31 17.51
C GLU A 158 -23.92 18.04 17.96
#